data_AF-A0A1D9HC56-F1
#
_entry.id   AF-A0A1D9HC56-F1
#
_cell.length_a   1.000
_cell.length_b   1.000
_cell.length_c   1.000
_cell.angle_alpha   90.00
_cell.angle_beta   90.00
_cell.angle_gamma   90.00
#
_symmetry.space_group_name_H-M   'P 1'
#
loop_
_entity.id
_entity.type
_entity.pdbx_description
1 polymer ?
#
loop_
_entity_poly.entity_id
_entity_poly.type
_entity_poly.pdbx_seq_one_letter_code
_entity_poly.pdbx_strand_id
1 'polypeptide(L)'
;MFTDKASGKDTRRPELERLLAFVREGDTVVVHSMDRLARNLDDLRRLVQGLTQRGVRIEFLKEHLTFTGEDSPMANLMLSVMGAFAEFERALIRERQREGIALAKQRGAYRGRKKSLSSERIAELRQRVEAGEQKTKLAREFGISRETLYQYLRTDQ
;
A
#
# COMPACT_ATOMS: atom_id res chain seq x y z
N MET A 1 -9.56 -12.26 22.06
CA MET A 1 -9.65 -11.09 21.17
C MET A 1 -8.31 -10.95 20.47
N PHE A 2 -8.30 -10.92 19.13
CA PHE A 2 -7.08 -10.75 18.32
C PHE A 2 -7.11 -9.35 17.69
N THR A 3 -5.99 -8.63 17.64
CA THR A 3 -5.95 -7.25 17.16
C THR A 3 -4.66 -6.94 16.43
N ASP A 4 -4.74 -6.80 15.10
CA ASP A 4 -3.64 -6.28 14.29
C ASP A 4 -3.73 -4.76 14.15
N LYS A 5 -2.56 -4.09 14.18
CA LYS A 5 -2.43 -2.72 13.69
C LYS A 5 -1.94 -2.75 12.24
N ALA A 6 -2.86 -2.70 11.30
CA ALA A 6 -2.51 -2.59 9.89
C ALA A 6 -2.40 -1.11 9.48
N SER A 7 -1.17 -0.63 9.28
CA SER A 7 -0.95 0.48 8.33
C SER A 7 -1.05 -0.09 6.92
N GLY A 8 -1.65 0.61 5.96
CA GLY A 8 -1.86 0.12 4.59
C GLY A 8 -0.59 -0.33 3.83
N LYS A 9 0.59 -0.12 4.41
CA LYS A 9 1.90 -0.54 3.90
C LYS A 9 2.45 -1.82 4.54
N ASP A 10 2.01 -2.21 5.74
CA ASP A 10 2.54 -3.39 6.43
C ASP A 10 1.73 -4.63 6.06
N THR A 11 2.40 -5.59 5.42
CA THR A 11 1.79 -6.84 4.96
C THR A 11 1.66 -7.87 6.07
N ARG A 12 2.38 -7.73 7.18
CA ARG A 12 2.41 -8.71 8.28
C ARG A 12 1.17 -8.58 9.17
N ARG A 13 0.50 -9.70 9.42
CA ARG A 13 -0.69 -9.80 10.27
C ARG A 13 -0.55 -10.96 11.27
N PRO A 14 0.38 -10.86 12.22
CA PRO A 14 0.68 -11.94 13.14
C PRO A 14 -0.53 -12.34 13.99
N GLU A 15 -1.43 -11.41 14.32
CA GLU A 15 -2.62 -11.73 15.12
C GLU A 15 -3.71 -12.41 14.28
N LEU A 16 -3.87 -12.05 13.00
CA LEU A 16 -4.69 -12.82 12.06
C LEU A 16 -4.15 -14.25 11.90
N GLU A 17 -2.86 -14.42 11.69
CA GLU A 17 -2.24 -15.75 11.56
C GLU A 17 -2.46 -16.60 12.83
N ARG A 18 -2.30 -15.99 14.01
CA ARG A 18 -2.62 -16.64 15.29
C ARG A 18 -4.10 -17.01 15.41
N LEU A 19 -5.01 -16.13 15.01
CA LEU A 19 -6.44 -16.43 14.98
C LEU A 19 -6.72 -17.63 14.08
N LEU A 20 -6.16 -17.64 12.86
CA LEU A 20 -6.35 -18.73 11.91
C LEU A 20 -5.81 -20.06 12.44
N ALA A 21 -4.70 -20.05 13.18
CA ALA A 21 -4.16 -21.24 13.82
C ALA A 21 -4.95 -21.68 15.07
N PHE A 22 -5.59 -20.73 15.77
CA PHE A 22 -6.30 -20.97 17.02
C PHE A 22 -7.68 -21.61 16.82
N VAL A 23 -8.43 -21.13 15.81
CA VAL A 23 -9.82 -21.52 15.57
C VAL A 23 -9.96 -22.98 15.15
N ARG A 24 -11.07 -23.59 15.53
CA ARG A 24 -11.41 -25.01 15.31
C ARG A 24 -12.79 -25.14 14.71
N GLU A 25 -13.08 -26.32 14.18
CA GLU A 25 -14.42 -26.65 13.70
C GLU A 25 -15.49 -26.36 14.76
N GLY A 26 -16.58 -25.73 14.36
CA GLY A 26 -17.67 -25.29 15.26
C GLY A 26 -17.47 -23.91 15.88
N ASP A 27 -16.27 -23.32 15.80
CA ASP A 27 -16.03 -21.96 16.31
C ASP A 27 -16.75 -20.90 15.45
N THR A 28 -16.97 -19.73 16.06
CA THR A 28 -17.43 -18.53 15.36
C THR A 28 -16.40 -17.41 15.48
N VAL A 29 -15.90 -16.95 14.34
CA VAL A 29 -15.04 -15.77 14.22
C VAL A 29 -15.90 -14.55 13.99
N VAL A 30 -16.01 -13.72 15.03
CA VAL A 30 -16.73 -12.44 14.96
C VAL A 30 -15.77 -11.33 14.54
N VAL A 31 -16.12 -10.63 13.47
CA VAL A 31 -15.35 -9.53 12.89
C VAL A 31 -16.24 -8.29 12.84
N HIS A 32 -15.69 -7.13 13.21
CA HIS A 32 -16.44 -5.88 13.12
C HIS A 32 -16.89 -5.55 11.68
N SER A 33 -15.99 -5.63 10.70
CA SER A 33 -16.31 -5.34 9.29
C SER A 33 -15.34 -6.01 8.31
N MET A 34 -15.77 -6.19 7.06
CA MET A 34 -14.98 -6.86 6.02
C MET A 34 -13.62 -6.20 5.74
N ASP A 35 -13.58 -4.85 5.72
CA ASP A 35 -12.36 -4.07 5.50
C ASP A 35 -11.31 -4.24 6.61
N ARG A 36 -11.74 -4.70 7.80
CA ARG A 36 -10.85 -5.03 8.92
C ARG A 36 -10.31 -6.45 8.84
N LEU A 37 -11.01 -7.36 8.16
CA LEU A 37 -10.55 -8.72 7.95
C LEU A 37 -9.63 -8.84 6.74
N ALA A 38 -9.88 -8.12 5.65
CA ALA A 38 -9.21 -8.36 4.37
C ALA A 38 -8.76 -7.07 3.67
N ARG A 39 -7.66 -7.15 2.93
CA ARG A 39 -7.11 -5.99 2.18
C ARG A 39 -7.76 -5.75 0.83
N ASN A 40 -8.37 -6.78 0.27
CA ASN A 40 -9.06 -6.77 -1.01
C ASN A 40 -10.04 -7.94 -1.07
N LEU A 41 -10.81 -8.00 -2.16
CA LEU A 41 -11.76 -9.08 -2.41
C LEU A 41 -11.12 -10.46 -2.38
N ASP A 42 -10.01 -10.65 -3.09
CA ASP A 42 -9.39 -11.97 -3.21
C ASP A 42 -8.92 -12.50 -1.85
N ASP A 43 -8.38 -11.60 -1.02
CA ASP A 43 -8.01 -11.86 0.37
C ASP A 43 -9.22 -12.20 1.22
N LEU A 44 -10.32 -11.45 1.09
CA LEU A 44 -11.57 -11.71 1.80
C LEU A 44 -12.13 -13.09 1.44
N ARG A 45 -12.25 -13.37 0.13
CA ARG A 45 -12.75 -14.63 -0.39
C ARG A 45 -11.91 -15.80 0.13
N ARG A 46 -10.58 -15.68 0.06
CA ARG A 46 -9.66 -16.72 0.54
C ARG A 46 -9.82 -16.98 2.04
N LEU A 47 -9.88 -15.93 2.85
CA LEU A 47 -10.03 -16.05 4.30
C LEU A 47 -11.38 -16.66 4.68
N VAL A 48 -12.47 -16.18 4.08
CA VAL A 48 -13.81 -16.70 4.33
C VAL A 48 -13.89 -18.16 3.92
N GLN A 49 -13.49 -18.51 2.69
CA GLN A 49 -13.51 -19.88 2.20
C GLN A 49 -12.65 -20.82 3.04
N GLY A 50 -11.43 -20.40 3.40
CA GLY A 50 -10.51 -21.21 4.20
C GLY A 50 -11.03 -21.51 5.62
N LEU A 51 -11.74 -20.57 6.23
CA LEU A 51 -12.38 -20.76 7.53
C LEU A 51 -13.65 -21.62 7.42
N THR A 52 -14.51 -21.34 6.44
CA THR A 52 -15.75 -22.09 6.28
C THR A 52 -15.52 -23.54 5.86
N GLN A 53 -14.48 -23.82 5.05
CA GLN A 53 -14.06 -25.20 4.72
C GLN A 53 -13.59 -25.99 5.93
N ARG A 54 -13.17 -25.31 7.01
CA ARG A 54 -12.79 -25.92 8.29
C ARG A 54 -13.99 -26.03 9.26
N GLY A 55 -15.21 -25.77 8.79
CA GLY A 55 -16.42 -25.74 9.62
C GLY A 55 -16.44 -24.58 10.62
N VAL A 56 -15.69 -23.51 10.36
CA VAL A 56 -15.70 -22.28 11.18
C VAL A 56 -16.74 -21.31 10.62
N ARG A 57 -17.60 -20.78 11.48
CA ARG A 57 -18.51 -19.69 11.14
C ARG A 57 -17.79 -18.35 11.18
N ILE A 58 -18.07 -17.45 10.23
CA ILE A 58 -17.65 -16.05 10.30
C ILE A 58 -18.88 -15.17 10.36
N GLU A 59 -18.85 -14.15 11.23
CA GLU A 59 -19.87 -13.12 11.33
C GLU A 59 -19.25 -11.73 11.19
N PHE A 60 -19.83 -10.90 10.31
CA PHE A 60 -19.48 -9.49 10.12
C PHE A 60 -20.56 -8.61 10.73
N LEU A 61 -20.22 -7.90 11.81
CA LEU A 61 -21.18 -7.11 12.58
C LEU A 61 -21.74 -5.91 11.80
N LYS A 62 -20.88 -5.18 11.08
CA LYS A 62 -21.27 -3.99 10.33
C LYS A 62 -22.10 -4.31 9.10
N GLU A 63 -21.75 -5.39 8.39
CA GLU A 63 -22.46 -5.81 7.18
C GLU A 63 -23.69 -6.69 7.50
N HIS A 64 -23.83 -7.16 8.75
CA HIS A 64 -24.86 -8.11 9.19
C HIS A 64 -24.83 -9.41 8.36
N LEU A 65 -23.62 -9.91 8.06
CA LEU A 65 -23.42 -11.08 7.20
C LEU A 65 -22.76 -12.22 7.94
N THR A 66 -23.27 -13.43 7.72
CA THR A 66 -22.76 -14.65 8.34
C THR A 66 -22.46 -15.71 7.28
N PHE A 67 -21.33 -16.40 7.45
CA PHE A 67 -20.83 -17.44 6.54
C PHE A 67 -20.56 -18.72 7.35
N THR A 68 -21.13 -19.86 6.95
CA THR A 68 -21.15 -21.09 7.77
C THR A 68 -20.58 -22.34 7.09
N GLY A 69 -20.11 -22.26 5.84
CA GLY A 69 -19.57 -23.44 5.12
C GLY A 69 -20.61 -24.43 4.62
N GLU A 70 -21.79 -24.45 5.24
CA GLU A 70 -23.01 -24.99 4.63
C GLU A 70 -23.38 -24.07 3.47
N ASP A 71 -23.09 -24.54 2.26
CA ASP A 71 -23.25 -23.81 1.00
C ASP A 71 -24.59 -23.08 0.93
N SER A 72 -24.53 -21.76 1.07
CA SER A 72 -25.53 -20.90 0.47
C SER A 72 -24.92 -20.35 -0.81
N PRO A 73 -25.40 -20.74 -2.00
CA PRO A 73 -25.12 -20.03 -3.24
C PRO A 73 -25.24 -18.50 -3.11
N MET A 74 -26.09 -18.03 -2.19
CA MET A 74 -26.20 -16.61 -1.80
C MET A 74 -24.93 -16.04 -1.18
N ALA A 75 -24.24 -16.78 -0.30
CA ALA A 75 -23.00 -16.33 0.32
C ALA A 75 -21.88 -16.15 -0.70
N ASN A 76 -21.75 -17.09 -1.66
CA ASN A 76 -20.81 -16.98 -2.77
C ASN A 76 -21.18 -15.83 -3.72
N LEU A 77 -22.47 -15.66 -4.03
CA LEU A 77 -22.97 -14.52 -4.81
C LEU A 77 -22.64 -13.19 -4.11
N MET A 78 -22.89 -13.10 -2.81
CA MET A 78 -22.69 -11.87 -2.05
C MET A 78 -21.22 -11.49 -1.93
N LEU A 79 -20.32 -12.47 -1.72
CA LEU A 79 -18.88 -12.24 -1.82
C LEU A 79 -18.49 -11.72 -3.21
N SER A 80 -19.04 -12.31 -4.27
CA SER A 80 -18.75 -11.89 -5.65
C SER A 80 -19.24 -10.47 -5.93
N VAL A 81 -20.44 -10.12 -5.48
CA VAL A 81 -21.03 -8.77 -5.64
C VAL A 81 -20.22 -7.74 -4.86
N MET A 82 -19.90 -8.00 -3.59
CA MET A 82 -19.09 -7.08 -2.78
C MET A 82 -17.69 -6.90 -3.36
N GLY A 83 -17.18 -7.97 -3.95
CA GLY A 83 -15.95 -7.95 -4.72
C GLY A 83 -15.96 -7.02 -5.91
N ALA A 84 -16.94 -7.20 -6.78
CA ALA A 84 -17.15 -6.33 -7.94
C ALA A 84 -17.32 -4.87 -7.50
N PHE A 85 -18.04 -4.62 -6.41
CA PHE A 85 -18.23 -3.28 -5.87
C PHE A 85 -16.91 -2.66 -5.38
N ALA A 86 -16.08 -3.42 -4.66
CA ALA A 86 -14.78 -2.95 -4.19
C ALA A 86 -13.79 -2.68 -5.34
N GLU A 87 -13.89 -3.40 -6.45
CA GLU A 87 -13.13 -3.11 -7.68
C GLU A 87 -13.64 -1.85 -8.37
N PHE A 88 -14.95 -1.70 -8.48
CA PHE A 88 -15.61 -0.52 -9.02
C PHE A 88 -15.24 0.75 -8.25
N GLU A 89 -15.31 0.75 -6.92
CA GLU A 89 -14.89 1.88 -6.09
C GLU A 89 -13.40 2.21 -6.28
N ARG A 90 -12.53 1.20 -6.34
CA ARG A 90 -11.10 1.40 -6.61
C ARG A 90 -10.86 1.99 -8.00
N ALA A 91 -11.66 1.64 -9.00
CA ALA A 91 -11.58 2.24 -10.32
C ALA A 91 -11.97 3.73 -10.28
N LEU A 92 -13.10 4.07 -9.65
CA LEU A 92 -13.57 5.44 -9.49
C LEU A 92 -12.57 6.34 -8.74
N ILE A 93 -11.96 5.84 -7.65
CA ILE A 93 -10.94 6.59 -6.91
C ILE A 93 -9.73 6.91 -7.80
N ARG A 94 -9.26 5.93 -8.57
CA ARG A 94 -8.12 6.13 -9.50
C ARG A 94 -8.46 7.10 -10.63
N GLU A 95 -9.68 7.06 -11.13
CA GLU A 95 -10.17 7.99 -12.15
C GLU A 95 -10.13 9.43 -11.64
N ARG A 96 -10.76 9.70 -10.49
CA ARG A 96 -10.71 11.03 -9.85
C ARG A 96 -9.29 11.48 -9.55
N GLN A 97 -8.43 10.56 -9.11
CA GLN A 97 -7.01 10.88 -8.87
C GLN A 97 -6.32 11.32 -10.18
N ARG A 98 -6.57 10.63 -11.31
CA ARG A 98 -6.00 11.02 -12.60
C ARG A 98 -6.50 12.38 -13.06
N GLU A 99 -7.78 12.66 -12.91
CA GLU A 99 -8.36 13.98 -13.20
C GLU A 99 -7.71 15.08 -12.35
N GLY A 100 -7.57 14.84 -11.04
CA GLY A 100 -6.90 15.77 -10.14
C GLY A 100 -5.43 16.00 -10.51
N ILE A 101 -4.70 14.95 -10.88
CA ILE A 101 -3.32 15.05 -11.37
C ILE A 101 -3.28 15.86 -12.68
N ALA A 102 -4.20 15.64 -13.61
CA ALA A 102 -4.25 16.36 -14.88
C ALA A 102 -4.47 17.87 -14.65
N LEU A 103 -5.43 18.24 -13.80
CA LEU A 103 -5.68 19.63 -13.41
C LEU A 103 -4.46 20.24 -12.69
N ALA A 104 -3.82 19.50 -11.79
CA ALA A 104 -2.62 19.96 -11.09
C ALA A 104 -1.42 20.15 -12.04
N LYS A 105 -1.29 19.30 -13.07
CA LYS A 105 -0.29 19.47 -14.14
C LYS A 105 -0.58 20.72 -14.99
N GLN A 106 -1.82 20.92 -15.42
CA GLN A 106 -2.22 22.12 -16.18
C GLN A 106 -1.95 23.42 -15.41
N ARG A 107 -2.16 23.41 -14.09
CA ARG A 107 -1.88 24.55 -13.20
C ARG A 107 -0.41 24.68 -12.80
N GLY A 108 0.48 23.79 -13.27
CA GLY A 108 1.91 23.84 -12.97
C GLY A 108 2.29 23.51 -11.51
N ALA A 109 1.45 22.79 -10.78
CA ALA A 109 1.69 22.48 -9.36
C ALA A 109 2.89 21.53 -9.14
N TYR A 110 3.21 20.67 -10.12
CA TYR A 110 4.33 19.75 -10.04
C TYR A 110 5.64 20.43 -10.43
N ARG A 111 6.47 20.79 -9.44
CA ARG A 111 7.80 21.39 -9.63
C ARG A 111 8.95 20.37 -9.64
N GLY A 112 8.62 19.08 -9.75
CA GLY A 112 9.59 17.99 -9.64
C GLY A 112 10.19 17.83 -8.25
N ARG A 113 11.19 16.95 -8.14
CA ARG A 113 11.94 16.74 -6.89
C ARG A 113 12.79 17.99 -6.61
N LYS A 114 12.69 18.55 -5.40
CA LYS A 114 13.60 19.62 -4.97
C LYS A 114 15.06 19.14 -5.08
N LYS A 115 15.95 19.99 -5.59
CA LYS A 115 17.40 19.74 -5.60
C LYS A 115 17.87 19.48 -4.17
N SER A 116 18.74 18.49 -3.97
CA SER A 116 19.30 18.14 -2.65
C SER A 116 20.32 19.16 -2.16
N LEU A 117 20.95 19.90 -3.07
CA LEU A 117 21.86 21.00 -2.77
C LEU A 117 21.31 22.35 -3.25
N SER A 118 21.67 23.43 -2.55
CA SER A 118 21.46 24.81 -3.01
C SER A 118 22.34 25.12 -4.23
N SER A 119 22.00 26.17 -4.97
CA SER A 119 22.81 26.65 -6.11
C SER A 119 24.26 26.94 -5.72
N GLU A 120 24.47 27.57 -4.56
CA GLU A 120 25.80 27.88 -4.02
C GLU A 120 26.62 26.61 -3.75
N ARG A 121 26.01 25.60 -3.11
CA ARG A 121 26.70 24.33 -2.84
C ARG A 121 26.96 23.52 -4.10
N ILE A 122 26.12 23.66 -5.13
CA ILE A 122 26.37 23.05 -6.44
C ILE A 122 27.58 23.73 -7.11
N ALA A 123 27.69 25.06 -7.04
CA ALA A 123 28.83 25.80 -7.57
C ALA A 123 30.14 25.43 -6.84
N GLU A 124 30.11 25.36 -5.50
CA GLU A 124 31.22 24.90 -4.67
C GLU A 124 31.66 23.47 -5.05
N LEU A 125 30.70 22.55 -5.18
CA LEU A 125 30.96 21.17 -5.60
C LEU A 125 31.67 21.12 -6.97
N ARG A 126 31.25 21.96 -7.92
CA ARG A 126 31.85 22.02 -9.26
C ARG A 126 33.29 22.53 -9.23
N GLN A 127 33.54 23.64 -8.53
CA GLN A 127 34.89 24.19 -8.38
C GLN A 127 35.86 23.18 -7.77
N ARG A 128 35.42 22.45 -6.74
CA ARG A 128 36.25 21.42 -6.08
C ARG A 128 36.51 20.21 -6.99
N VAL A 129 35.55 19.83 -7.83
CA VAL A 129 35.76 18.81 -8.86
C VAL A 129 36.77 19.28 -9.91
N GLU A 130 36.71 20.53 -10.35
CA GLU A 130 37.67 21.13 -11.31
C GLU A 130 39.08 21.25 -10.71
N ALA A 131 39.18 21.53 -9.40
CA ALA A 131 40.43 21.50 -8.66
C ALA A 131 41.06 20.09 -8.50
N GLY A 132 40.41 19.05 -9.06
CA GLY A 132 40.92 17.68 -9.09
C GLY A 132 40.58 16.84 -7.86
N GLU A 133 39.72 17.33 -6.96
CA GLU A 133 39.32 16.55 -5.79
C GLU A 133 38.53 15.30 -6.17
N GLN A 134 38.72 14.23 -5.38
CA GLN A 134 38.12 12.94 -5.68
C GLN A 134 36.59 12.98 -5.53
N LYS A 135 35.87 12.79 -6.64
CA LYS A 135 34.40 12.80 -6.73
C LYS A 135 33.70 11.91 -5.69
N THR A 136 34.26 10.75 -5.35
CA THR A 136 33.68 9.86 -4.33
C THR A 136 33.75 10.47 -2.92
N LYS A 137 34.83 11.19 -2.60
CA LYS A 137 34.98 11.89 -1.31
C LYS A 137 34.02 13.08 -1.23
N LEU A 138 33.96 13.88 -2.30
CA LEU A 138 33.04 15.01 -2.41
C LEU A 138 31.56 14.59 -2.30
N ALA A 139 31.15 13.49 -2.95
CA ALA A 139 29.77 13.00 -2.81
C ALA A 139 29.40 12.73 -1.33
N ARG A 140 30.30 12.11 -0.56
CA ARG A 140 30.09 11.86 0.87
C ARG A 140 30.06 13.15 1.67
N GLU A 141 30.98 14.07 1.41
CA GLU A 141 31.10 15.35 2.11
C GLU A 141 29.87 16.25 1.90
N PHE A 142 29.34 16.28 0.68
CA PHE A 142 28.13 17.01 0.33
C PHE A 142 26.84 16.25 0.68
N GLY A 143 26.95 15.04 1.24
CA GLY A 143 25.79 14.23 1.66
C GLY A 143 24.90 13.76 0.50
N ILE A 144 25.47 13.60 -0.70
CA ILE A 144 24.74 13.19 -1.91
C ILE A 144 25.23 11.86 -2.46
N SER A 145 24.40 11.17 -3.25
CA SER A 145 24.84 9.97 -3.96
C SER A 145 25.82 10.35 -5.08
N ARG A 146 26.65 9.38 -5.50
CA ARG A 146 27.51 9.55 -6.68
C ARG A 146 26.70 9.91 -7.93
N GLU A 147 25.51 9.32 -8.08
CA GLU A 147 24.61 9.59 -9.20
C GLU A 147 24.14 11.05 -9.20
N THR A 148 23.73 11.58 -8.04
CA THR A 148 23.35 12.99 -7.88
C THR A 148 24.53 13.92 -8.17
N LEU A 149 25.75 13.55 -7.76
CA LEU A 149 26.95 14.31 -8.11
C LEU A 149 27.14 14.37 -9.64
N TYR A 150 27.08 13.24 -10.35
CA TYR A 150 27.20 13.25 -11.81
C TYR A 150 26.06 14.00 -12.51
N GLN A 151 24.83 13.98 -11.98
CA GLN A 151 23.73 14.80 -12.50
C GLN A 151 24.05 16.30 -12.39
N TYR A 152 24.56 16.76 -11.25
CA TYR A 152 24.97 18.16 -11.08
C TYR A 152 26.14 18.57 -11.98
N LEU A 153 27.04 17.65 -12.31
CA LEU A 153 28.11 17.87 -13.27
C LEU A 153 27.64 17.87 -14.74
N ARG A 154 26.56 17.15 -15.08
CA ARG A 154 26.02 17.07 -16.46
C ARG A 154 25.15 18.25 -16.87
N THR A 155 24.63 19.03 -15.92
CA THR A 155 23.59 20.05 -16.21
C THR A 155 24.14 21.32 -16.90
N ASP A 156 25.44 21.39 -17.21
CA ASP A 156 26.09 22.52 -17.91
C ASP A 156 26.62 22.13 -19.32
N GLN A 157 25.92 21.24 -20.03
CA GLN A 157 26.05 21.06 -21.49
C GLN A 157 24.74 21.41 -22.18
#